data_AF-A0AAD6UAN7-F1
#
_entry.id   AF-A0AAD6UAN7-F1
#
_cell.length_a   1.000
_cell.length_b   1.000
_cell.length_c   1.000
_cell.angle_alpha   90.00
_cell.angle_beta   90.00
_cell.angle_gamma   90.00
#
_symmetry.space_group_name_H-M   'P 1'
#
loop_
_entity.id
_entity.type
_entity.pdbx_description
1 polymer ?
#
loop_
_entity_poly.entity_id
_entity_poly.type
_entity_poly.pdbx_seq_one_letter_code
_entity_poly.pdbx_strand_id
1 'polypeptide(L)'
;MFRASVILGLSALALGLSAGDLKVSVKAIKPSVESVDDIILTAVVSNPTTKDIRVIAKNNVLDGSTTSSFAVSKDDSSVLFTGVRTTLDLSADALYVTIPAGSSIAVNHTALGPLYDFSTAGTGTYTFAPNTIFQTGPDADPLHVETKPVSVEVTRDVAKRELIPLERRLSTPSCGDGGRLQVIRDSLSYARSLAGGAATDIRSHPNGPEYSTYFGGNNQDDIWFGMDKIAGDLASSGTRSIFCSGDPANLCGANSGVIAYTLLITQNGNIIGSDIYLCDFFFNSVGTTPSVCQNGYDSTTSSRGGVVLHELSHATSGTNDIAYGCSACARLSPGDKRANADNYRCMGLAIYKDYVC
;
A
#
# COMPACT_ATOMS: atom_id res chain seq x y z
N MET A 1 -25.93 15.64 47.52
CA MET A 1 -26.03 14.53 46.56
C MET A 1 -26.03 15.12 45.15
N PHE A 2 -24.86 15.24 44.52
CA PHE A 2 -24.75 15.69 43.12
C PHE A 2 -24.92 14.47 42.22
N ARG A 3 -26.05 14.40 41.50
CA ARG A 3 -26.22 13.42 40.43
C ARG A 3 -25.45 13.91 39.21
N ALA A 4 -24.34 13.24 38.90
CA ALA A 4 -23.68 13.36 37.61
C ALA A 4 -24.57 12.64 36.59
N SER A 5 -25.26 13.40 35.74
CA SER A 5 -25.93 12.87 34.56
C SER A 5 -24.85 12.57 33.52
N VAL A 6 -24.51 11.29 33.36
CA VAL A 6 -23.70 10.82 32.23
C VAL A 6 -24.62 10.82 31.01
N ILE A 7 -24.48 11.83 30.15
CA ILE A 7 -25.08 11.81 28.81
C ILE A 7 -24.18 10.92 27.95
N LEU A 8 -24.57 9.65 27.78
CA LEU A 8 -24.06 8.85 26.65
C LEU A 8 -24.67 9.42 25.38
N GLY A 9 -23.94 10.34 24.72
CA GLY A 9 -24.24 10.68 23.34
C GLY A 9 -23.87 9.49 22.47
N LEU A 10 -24.87 8.87 21.82
CA LEU A 10 -24.59 8.03 20.66
C LEU A 10 -24.06 8.95 19.55
N SER A 11 -22.75 9.06 19.43
CA SER A 11 -22.13 9.68 18.25
C SER A 11 -22.47 8.83 17.04
N ALA A 12 -23.28 9.37 16.12
CA ALA A 12 -23.55 8.71 14.85
C ALA A 12 -22.29 8.81 13.97
N LEU A 13 -21.74 7.67 13.55
CA LEU A 13 -20.66 7.64 12.56
C LEU A 13 -21.17 7.99 11.16
N ALA A 14 -20.34 8.67 10.36
CA ALA A 14 -20.56 8.77 8.92
C ALA A 14 -20.30 7.42 8.24
N LEU A 15 -21.23 6.96 7.40
CA LEU A 15 -21.14 5.68 6.66
C LEU A 15 -20.37 5.81 5.33
N GLY A 16 -20.07 7.04 4.90
CA GLY A 16 -19.32 7.34 3.69
C GLY A 16 -18.70 8.74 3.77
N LEU A 17 -17.67 8.97 2.97
CA LEU A 17 -16.94 10.23 2.90
C LEU A 17 -17.27 10.98 1.62
N SER A 18 -17.32 12.31 1.73
CA SER A 18 -17.51 13.23 0.62
C SER A 18 -16.50 14.37 0.66
N ALA A 19 -16.32 15.05 -0.47
CA ALA A 19 -15.44 16.21 -0.56
C ALA A 19 -15.88 17.30 0.45
N GLY A 20 -14.96 17.67 1.35
CA GLY A 20 -15.21 18.65 2.42
C GLY A 20 -15.44 18.04 3.80
N ASP A 21 -15.67 16.73 3.92
CA ASP A 21 -15.83 16.04 5.21
C ASP A 21 -14.52 15.99 6.00
N LEU A 22 -13.38 16.02 5.31
CA LEU A 22 -12.06 16.11 5.89
C LEU A 22 -11.29 17.30 5.31
N LYS A 23 -10.46 17.91 6.15
CA LYS A 23 -9.47 18.92 5.74
C LYS A 23 -8.10 18.46 6.17
N VAL A 24 -7.13 18.52 5.26
CA VAL A 24 -5.75 18.17 5.56
C VAL A 24 -4.86 19.41 5.42
N SER A 25 -3.87 19.52 6.30
CA SER A 25 -2.77 20.46 6.15
C SER A 25 -1.47 19.78 6.53
N VAL A 26 -0.37 20.13 5.85
CA VAL A 26 0.97 19.65 6.17
C VAL A 26 1.90 20.84 6.32
N LYS A 27 2.78 20.77 7.31
CA LYS A 27 3.83 21.77 7.56
C LYS A 27 5.16 21.09 7.81
N ALA A 28 6.23 21.64 7.24
CA ALA A 28 7.57 21.32 7.64
C ALA A 28 7.92 22.12 8.90
N ILE A 29 8.53 21.47 9.89
CA ILE A 29 8.97 22.15 11.12
C ILE A 29 10.10 23.13 10.83
N LYS A 30 10.96 22.82 9.85
CA LYS A 30 12.00 23.70 9.33
C LYS A 30 11.93 23.72 7.80
N PRO A 31 12.09 24.89 7.15
CA PRO A 31 12.10 24.98 5.69
C PRO A 31 13.44 24.50 5.08
N SER A 32 14.50 24.43 5.88
CA SER A 32 15.83 23.99 5.47
C SER A 32 16.49 23.21 6.61
N VAL A 33 17.15 22.12 6.27
CA VAL A 33 17.84 21.20 7.19
C VAL A 33 19.21 20.78 6.62
N GLU A 34 20.08 20.28 7.49
CA GLU A 34 21.40 19.81 7.07
C GLU A 34 21.37 18.38 6.57
N SER A 35 20.55 17.53 7.20
CA SER A 35 20.41 16.11 6.91
C SER A 35 18.96 15.71 6.64
N VAL A 36 18.76 14.68 5.82
CA VAL A 36 17.43 14.06 5.61
C VAL A 36 16.83 13.46 6.89
N ASP A 37 17.65 13.16 7.90
CA ASP A 37 17.17 12.67 9.20
C ASP A 37 16.49 13.76 10.03
N ASP A 38 16.78 15.04 9.72
CA ASP A 38 16.21 16.20 10.42
C ASP A 38 14.89 16.68 9.81
N ILE A 39 14.42 16.04 8.72
CA ILE A 39 13.14 16.38 8.10
C ILE A 39 12.02 15.92 9.03
N ILE A 40 11.23 16.89 9.47
CA ILE A 40 10.03 16.65 10.28
C ILE A 40 8.86 17.35 9.60
N LEU A 41 7.85 16.56 9.24
CA LEU A 41 6.59 17.05 8.67
C LEU A 41 5.46 16.76 9.65
N THR A 42 4.66 17.77 9.99
CA THR A 42 3.43 17.57 10.76
C THR A 42 2.24 17.62 9.81
N ALA A 43 1.53 16.50 9.70
CA ALA A 43 0.24 16.44 9.03
C ALA A 43 -0.88 16.59 10.06
N VAL A 44 -1.91 17.37 9.71
CA VAL A 44 -3.10 17.56 10.52
C VAL A 44 -4.32 17.24 9.67
N VAL A 45 -5.10 16.24 10.10
CA VAL A 45 -6.38 15.89 9.49
C VAL A 45 -7.48 16.34 10.43
N SER A 46 -8.39 17.18 9.91
CA SER A 46 -9.47 17.78 10.68
C SER A 46 -10.82 17.30 10.16
N ASN A 47 -11.72 17.00 11.08
CA ASN A 47 -13.12 16.71 10.82
C ASN A 47 -13.96 17.95 11.21
N PRO A 48 -14.26 18.85 10.26
CA PRO A 48 -15.10 20.02 10.53
C PRO A 48 -16.60 19.70 10.66
N THR A 49 -17.00 18.43 10.48
CA THR A 49 -18.40 18.02 10.51
C THR A 49 -18.92 17.86 11.95
N THR A 50 -20.20 17.54 12.07
CA THR A 50 -20.88 17.30 13.36
C THR A 50 -20.95 15.82 13.74
N LYS A 51 -20.36 14.92 12.94
CA LYS A 51 -20.34 13.48 13.17
C LYS A 51 -18.91 12.98 13.26
N ASP A 52 -18.70 11.92 14.01
CA ASP A 52 -17.39 11.27 14.06
C ASP A 52 -17.10 10.60 12.72
N ILE A 53 -15.85 10.72 12.26
CA ILE A 53 -15.37 10.12 11.02
C ILE A 53 -14.32 9.08 11.37
N ARG A 54 -14.55 7.83 10.95
CA ARG A 54 -13.59 6.73 11.12
C ARG A 54 -12.98 6.37 9.77
N VAL A 55 -11.65 6.37 9.69
CA VAL A 55 -10.90 6.11 8.45
C VAL A 55 -9.77 5.12 8.69
N ILE A 56 -9.39 4.41 7.65
CA ILE A 56 -8.13 3.66 7.61
C ILE A 56 -6.97 4.65 7.75
N ALA A 57 -6.12 4.43 8.74
CA ALA A 57 -5.00 5.30 9.08
C ALA A 57 -3.69 4.88 8.41
N LYS A 58 -3.70 3.82 7.59
CA LYS A 58 -2.53 3.26 6.91
C LYS A 58 -2.34 3.83 5.51
N ASN A 59 -1.08 3.96 5.08
CA ASN A 59 -0.67 4.44 3.74
C ASN A 59 -1.19 5.83 3.37
N ASN A 60 -1.40 6.69 4.37
CA ASN A 60 -1.77 8.09 4.19
C ASN A 60 -1.14 8.94 5.29
N VAL A 61 -1.38 10.25 5.29
CA VAL A 61 -0.79 11.19 6.27
C VAL A 61 -1.15 10.94 7.74
N LEU A 62 -2.09 10.05 8.06
CA LEU A 62 -2.36 9.59 9.44
C LEU A 62 -1.43 8.45 9.89
N ASP A 63 -0.63 7.90 8.97
CA ASP A 63 0.27 6.78 9.24
C ASP A 63 1.64 7.28 9.71
N GLY A 64 1.92 7.12 11.00
CA GLY A 64 3.23 7.44 11.58
C GLY A 64 4.27 6.31 11.46
N SER A 65 3.99 5.24 10.69
CA SER A 65 4.90 4.10 10.53
C SER A 65 5.81 4.22 9.30
N THR A 66 6.40 3.11 8.85
CA THR A 66 7.42 3.06 7.78
C THR A 66 6.83 2.96 6.36
N THR A 67 5.54 3.25 6.24
CA THR A 67 4.74 3.21 5.02
C THR A 67 4.77 4.56 4.27
N SER A 68 4.15 4.62 3.10
CA SER A 68 4.19 5.82 2.25
C SER A 68 3.13 6.83 2.68
N SER A 69 3.55 7.88 3.38
CA SER A 69 2.70 9.02 3.77
C SER A 69 2.82 10.22 2.80
N PHE A 70 3.87 10.24 1.97
CA PHE A 70 4.14 11.30 1.00
C PHE A 70 4.66 10.74 -0.32
N ALA A 71 4.23 11.34 -1.43
CA ALA A 71 4.98 11.30 -2.68
C ALA A 71 6.07 12.40 -2.63
N VAL A 72 7.31 12.02 -2.88
CA VAL A 72 8.46 12.93 -2.77
C VAL A 72 9.06 13.17 -4.14
N SER A 73 9.34 14.43 -4.47
CA SER A 73 10.00 14.81 -5.72
C SER A 73 11.07 15.87 -5.49
N LYS A 74 12.00 15.95 -6.44
CA LYS A 74 12.99 17.01 -6.57
C LYS A 74 13.11 17.37 -8.04
N ASP A 75 12.99 18.65 -8.37
CA ASP A 75 13.06 19.14 -9.76
C ASP A 75 12.10 18.35 -10.69
N ASP A 76 10.85 18.16 -10.23
CA ASP A 76 9.77 17.37 -10.86
C ASP A 76 10.08 15.87 -11.07
N SER A 77 11.25 15.40 -10.65
CA SER A 77 11.63 13.99 -10.68
C SER A 77 11.24 13.30 -9.38
N SER A 78 10.58 12.14 -9.47
CA SER A 78 10.20 11.36 -8.30
C SER A 78 11.44 10.86 -7.55
N VAL A 79 11.44 11.02 -6.23
CA VAL A 79 12.36 10.34 -5.33
C VAL A 79 11.75 8.99 -4.98
N LEU A 80 12.52 7.93 -5.15
CA LEU A 80 12.03 6.57 -4.97
C LEU A 80 11.73 6.28 -3.50
N PHE A 81 10.51 5.84 -3.22
CA PHE A 81 10.14 5.31 -1.90
C PHE A 81 10.71 3.90 -1.71
N THR A 82 11.44 3.71 -0.62
CA THR A 82 12.09 2.46 -0.20
C THR A 82 11.59 1.94 1.14
N GLY A 83 10.56 2.58 1.71
CA GLY A 83 9.89 2.07 2.90
C GLY A 83 9.04 0.83 2.61
N VAL A 84 8.18 0.50 3.56
CA VAL A 84 7.38 -0.73 3.53
C VAL A 84 6.05 -0.50 2.83
N ARG A 85 5.61 -1.47 2.05
CA ARG A 85 4.29 -1.53 1.40
C ARG A 85 3.53 -2.73 1.94
N THR A 86 2.23 -2.65 2.17
CA THR A 86 1.50 -3.60 3.03
C THR A 86 0.17 -4.04 2.44
N THR A 87 -0.11 -5.35 2.42
CA THR A 87 -1.50 -5.84 2.31
C THR A 87 -2.19 -5.83 3.69
N LEU A 88 -3.43 -5.34 3.75
CA LEU A 88 -4.19 -5.16 5.00
C LEU A 88 -5.43 -6.05 5.10
N ASP A 89 -5.76 -6.50 6.31
CA ASP A 89 -7.06 -7.04 6.70
C ASP A 89 -7.96 -5.91 7.19
N LEU A 90 -8.82 -5.44 6.30
CA LEU A 90 -9.67 -4.29 6.56
C LEU A 90 -10.74 -4.55 7.65
N SER A 91 -10.88 -5.76 8.17
CA SER A 91 -11.73 -6.04 9.33
C SER A 91 -11.07 -5.67 10.67
N ALA A 92 -9.74 -5.51 10.69
CA ALA A 92 -8.99 -5.23 11.91
C ALA A 92 -9.20 -3.78 12.38
N ASP A 93 -9.74 -3.61 13.60
CA ASP A 93 -10.02 -2.31 14.20
C ASP A 93 -8.75 -1.44 14.36
N ALA A 94 -7.59 -2.07 14.58
CA ALA A 94 -6.30 -1.40 14.74
C ALA A 94 -5.83 -0.60 13.51
N LEU A 95 -6.41 -0.85 12.33
CA LEU A 95 -6.13 -0.10 11.12
C LEU A 95 -6.84 1.25 11.08
N TYR A 96 -7.84 1.45 11.94
CA TYR A 96 -8.73 2.58 11.87
C TYR A 96 -8.43 3.60 12.96
N VAL A 97 -8.63 4.86 12.60
CA VAL A 97 -8.65 5.97 13.56
C VAL A 97 -9.97 6.71 13.45
N THR A 98 -10.53 7.10 14.59
CA THR A 98 -11.72 7.94 14.64
C THR A 98 -11.30 9.38 14.93
N ILE A 99 -11.65 10.28 14.02
CA ILE A 99 -11.49 11.74 14.15
C ILE A 99 -12.82 12.28 14.68
N PRO A 100 -12.90 12.73 15.94
CA PRO A 100 -14.16 13.21 16.51
C PRO A 100 -14.70 14.43 15.76
N ALA A 101 -16.02 14.62 15.81
CA ALA A 101 -16.68 15.80 15.28
C ALA A 101 -16.02 17.10 15.79
N GLY A 102 -15.79 18.05 14.88
CA GLY A 102 -15.16 19.34 15.17
C GLY A 102 -13.70 19.26 15.64
N SER A 103 -13.05 18.09 15.57
CA SER A 103 -11.71 17.85 16.11
C SER A 103 -10.69 17.55 15.01
N SER A 104 -9.41 17.48 15.40
CA SER A 104 -8.29 17.19 14.51
C SER A 104 -7.34 16.17 15.13
N ILE A 105 -6.68 15.40 14.28
CA ILE A 105 -5.56 14.54 14.62
C ILE A 105 -4.30 15.11 13.96
N ALA A 106 -3.23 15.21 14.74
CA ALA A 106 -1.92 15.63 14.26
C ALA A 106 -0.94 14.45 14.34
N VAL A 107 -0.21 14.21 13.25
CA VAL A 107 0.81 13.16 13.15
C VAL A 107 2.12 13.81 12.73
N ASN A 108 3.16 13.56 13.52
CA ASN A 108 4.53 13.96 13.17
C ASN A 108 5.18 12.82 12.41
N HIS A 109 5.59 13.11 11.19
CA HIS A 109 6.38 12.24 10.33
C HIS A 109 7.84 12.59 10.53
N THR A 110 8.56 11.68 11.17
CA THR A 110 10.00 11.74 11.42
C THR A 110 10.69 10.56 10.76
N ALA A 111 12.02 10.55 10.69
CA ALA A 111 12.78 9.44 10.12
C ALA A 111 12.37 9.12 8.67
N LEU A 112 12.20 10.17 7.84
CA LEU A 112 11.93 10.01 6.41
C LEU A 112 13.17 9.56 5.63
N GLY A 113 14.39 9.81 6.13
CA GLY A 113 15.66 9.44 5.49
C GLY A 113 15.73 7.98 5.01
N PRO A 114 15.40 6.98 5.87
CA PRO A 114 15.33 5.57 5.47
C PRO A 114 14.22 5.21 4.48
N LEU A 115 13.19 6.03 4.36
CA LEU A 115 11.99 5.72 3.57
C LEU A 115 12.10 6.14 2.11
N TYR A 116 13.08 6.97 1.75
CA TYR A 116 13.28 7.45 0.39
C TYR A 116 14.76 7.38 -0.03
N ASP A 117 15.02 7.28 -1.33
CA ASP A 117 16.37 7.35 -1.89
C ASP A 117 16.79 8.79 -2.21
N PHE A 118 17.02 9.58 -1.17
CA PHE A 118 17.58 10.94 -1.30
C PHE A 118 18.99 10.95 -1.90
N SER A 119 19.74 9.85 -1.77
CA SER A 119 21.13 9.77 -2.19
C SER A 119 21.29 9.87 -3.70
N THR A 120 20.40 9.21 -4.45
CA THR A 120 20.35 9.31 -5.91
C THR A 120 19.88 10.70 -6.36
N ALA A 121 19.03 11.38 -5.58
CA ALA A 121 18.51 12.71 -5.91
C ALA A 121 19.47 13.87 -5.58
N GLY A 122 20.40 13.68 -4.63
CA GLY A 122 21.39 14.69 -4.24
C GLY A 122 20.82 15.81 -3.35
N THR A 123 21.65 16.73 -2.87
CA THR A 123 21.18 17.89 -2.08
C THR A 123 20.25 18.81 -2.89
N GLY A 124 19.42 19.58 -2.21
CA GLY A 124 18.50 20.55 -2.82
C GLY A 124 17.12 20.60 -2.16
N THR A 125 16.15 21.18 -2.85
CA THR A 125 14.78 21.34 -2.35
C THR A 125 13.91 20.15 -2.75
N TYR A 126 13.39 19.46 -1.75
CA TYR A 126 12.45 18.36 -1.93
C TYR A 126 11.02 18.84 -1.72
N THR A 127 10.10 18.36 -2.55
CA THR A 127 8.66 18.59 -2.43
C THR A 127 8.00 17.32 -1.93
N PHE A 128 7.20 17.46 -0.87
CA PHE A 128 6.45 16.40 -0.22
C PHE A 128 4.96 16.63 -0.48
N ALA A 129 4.41 15.89 -1.43
CA ALA A 129 2.98 15.85 -1.68
C ALA A 129 2.34 14.82 -0.73
N PRO A 130 1.38 15.23 0.12
CA PRO A 130 0.78 14.33 1.09
C PRO A 130 -0.12 13.29 0.44
N ASN A 131 -0.07 12.05 0.91
CA ASN A 131 -1.05 11.03 0.55
C ASN A 131 -2.32 11.25 1.37
N THR A 132 -3.37 11.77 0.73
CA THR A 132 -4.62 12.21 1.37
C THR A 132 -5.83 11.42 0.88
N ILE A 133 -5.61 10.16 0.54
CA ILE A 133 -6.66 9.22 0.15
C ILE A 133 -7.12 8.50 1.42
N PHE A 134 -8.42 8.64 1.73
CA PHE A 134 -9.03 8.06 2.92
C PHE A 134 -10.18 7.12 2.54
N GLN A 135 -10.22 5.95 3.17
CA GLN A 135 -11.33 5.00 3.07
C GLN A 135 -11.93 4.78 4.46
N THR A 136 -13.25 4.65 4.56
CA THR A 136 -13.95 4.33 5.82
C THR A 136 -14.12 2.83 6.05
N GLY A 137 -13.81 2.01 5.05
CA GLY A 137 -13.93 0.55 5.11
C GLY A 137 -13.70 -0.14 3.75
N PRO A 138 -13.88 -1.46 3.69
CA PRO A 138 -13.57 -2.30 2.52
C PRO A 138 -14.27 -1.90 1.22
N ASP A 139 -15.56 -1.58 1.30
CA ASP A 139 -16.38 -1.26 0.13
C ASP A 139 -16.52 0.24 -0.11
N ALA A 140 -15.95 1.05 0.79
CA ALA A 140 -16.12 2.50 0.79
C ALA A 140 -15.30 3.15 -0.32
N ASP A 141 -15.89 4.17 -0.94
CA ASP A 141 -15.22 5.00 -1.92
C ASP A 141 -14.00 5.69 -1.28
N PRO A 142 -12.82 5.61 -1.92
CA PRO A 142 -11.68 6.40 -1.48
C PRO A 142 -11.98 7.88 -1.71
N LEU A 143 -11.85 8.69 -0.65
CA LEU A 143 -11.92 10.14 -0.74
C LEU A 143 -10.51 10.71 -0.89
N HIS A 144 -10.26 11.41 -1.98
CA HIS A 144 -9.08 12.26 -2.13
C HIS A 144 -9.34 13.65 -1.54
N VAL A 145 -8.47 14.10 -0.63
CA VAL A 145 -8.54 15.46 -0.06
C VAL A 145 -7.43 16.33 -0.64
N GLU A 146 -7.80 17.25 -1.52
CA GLU A 146 -6.87 18.20 -2.14
C GLU A 146 -6.08 18.98 -1.08
N THR A 147 -4.75 18.86 -1.13
CA THR A 147 -3.85 19.47 -0.16
C THR A 147 -2.57 19.92 -0.84
N LYS A 148 -2.10 21.12 -0.48
CA LYS A 148 -0.86 21.65 -1.05
C LYS A 148 0.35 20.86 -0.54
N PRO A 149 1.33 20.57 -1.40
CA PRO A 149 2.59 19.99 -0.95
C PRO A 149 3.37 20.99 -0.08
N VAL A 150 4.37 20.47 0.63
CA VAL A 150 5.33 21.27 1.39
C VAL A 150 6.74 21.02 0.87
N SER A 151 7.60 22.03 0.93
CA SER A 151 8.99 21.89 0.48
C SER A 151 9.98 22.01 1.64
N VAL A 152 11.06 21.23 1.59
CA VAL A 152 12.17 21.28 2.54
C VAL A 152 13.48 21.21 1.76
N GLU A 153 14.37 22.16 2.02
CA GLU A 153 15.74 22.13 1.51
C GLU A 153 16.65 21.25 2.38
N VAL A 154 17.42 20.36 1.76
CA VAL A 154 18.46 19.57 2.41
C VAL A 154 19.82 19.97 1.86
N THR A 155 20.67 20.51 2.72
CA THR A 155 21.88 21.24 2.31
C THR A 155 23.15 20.41 2.29
N ARG A 156 23.23 19.27 3.00
CA ARG A 156 24.47 18.48 3.10
C ARG A 156 24.26 16.99 2.96
N ASP A 157 23.59 16.38 3.93
CA ASP A 157 23.59 14.93 4.11
C ASP A 157 22.33 14.30 3.54
N VAL A 158 22.53 13.65 2.39
CA VAL A 158 21.52 12.87 1.67
C VAL A 158 21.93 11.41 1.52
N ALA A 159 22.89 10.93 2.32
CA ALA A 159 23.37 9.55 2.24
C ALA A 159 22.21 8.52 2.38
N LYS A 160 22.34 7.33 1.79
CA LYS A 160 21.29 6.32 1.90
C LYS A 160 21.24 5.79 3.33
N ARG A 161 20.03 5.74 3.91
CA ARG A 161 19.74 4.99 5.13
C ARG A 161 19.01 3.73 4.73
N GLU A 162 19.49 2.58 5.19
CA GLU A 162 18.76 1.33 5.04
C GLU A 162 17.73 1.24 6.17
N LEU A 163 16.47 1.00 5.81
CA LEU A 163 15.42 0.79 6.79
C LEU A 163 15.64 -0.53 7.55
N ILE A 164 16.07 -1.57 6.82
CA ILE A 164 16.36 -2.90 7.33
C ILE A 164 17.67 -3.38 6.70
N PRO A 165 18.62 -3.96 7.47
CA PRO A 165 19.85 -4.52 6.91
C PRO A 165 19.56 -5.58 5.83
N LEU A 166 20.29 -5.49 4.73
CA LEU A 166 20.14 -6.43 3.61
C LEU A 166 20.64 -7.82 3.99
N GLU A 167 19.77 -8.84 3.95
CA GLU A 167 20.17 -10.25 4.07
C GLU A 167 20.41 -10.91 2.69
N ARG A 168 21.07 -12.09 2.72
CA ARG A 168 21.39 -12.87 1.51
C ARG A 168 20.12 -13.42 0.87
N ARG A 169 19.85 -13.01 -0.37
CA ARG A 169 18.65 -13.41 -1.11
C ARG A 169 18.81 -14.76 -1.79
N LEU A 170 17.77 -15.57 -1.63
CA LEU A 170 17.48 -16.71 -2.47
C LEU A 170 16.26 -16.28 -3.27
N SER A 171 16.28 -16.38 -4.60
CA SER A 171 15.12 -16.07 -5.46
C SER A 171 13.99 -17.10 -5.31
N THR A 172 13.73 -17.53 -4.07
CA THR A 172 12.89 -18.66 -3.68
C THR A 172 12.29 -18.39 -2.29
N PRO A 173 11.09 -18.94 -2.01
CA PRO A 173 10.53 -18.96 -0.66
C PRO A 173 11.52 -19.52 0.37
N SER A 174 11.66 -18.83 1.51
CA SER A 174 12.50 -19.23 2.64
C SER A 174 11.65 -19.31 3.88
N CYS A 175 11.53 -20.52 4.45
CA CYS A 175 10.74 -20.76 5.63
C CYS A 175 11.24 -22.01 6.37
N GLY A 176 11.48 -21.88 7.68
CA GLY A 176 11.90 -23.01 8.52
C GLY A 176 10.77 -24.01 8.81
N ASP A 177 9.53 -23.57 8.72
CA ASP A 177 8.34 -24.41 8.86
C ASP A 177 7.93 -25.01 7.50
N GLY A 178 7.96 -26.34 7.40
CA GLY A 178 7.67 -27.03 6.15
C GLY A 178 6.23 -26.88 5.64
N GLY A 179 5.26 -26.73 6.55
CA GLY A 179 3.85 -26.54 6.20
C GLY A 179 3.60 -25.14 5.65
N ARG A 180 4.11 -24.11 6.34
CA ARG A 180 4.07 -22.73 5.86
C ARG A 180 4.86 -22.58 4.55
N LEU A 181 6.01 -23.24 4.42
CA LEU A 181 6.78 -23.24 3.17
C LEU A 181 5.95 -23.75 1.99
N GLN A 182 5.18 -24.84 2.18
CA GLN A 182 4.30 -25.34 1.14
C GLN A 182 3.18 -24.35 0.81
N VAL A 183 2.55 -23.72 1.82
CA VAL A 183 1.55 -22.67 1.59
C VAL A 183 2.12 -21.52 0.76
N ILE A 184 3.37 -21.10 1.00
CA ILE A 184 4.01 -20.04 0.19
C ILE A 184 4.20 -20.51 -1.25
N ARG A 185 4.70 -21.73 -1.46
CA ARG A 185 4.92 -22.28 -2.81
C ARG A 185 3.62 -22.35 -3.61
N ASP A 186 2.55 -22.83 -2.99
CA ASP A 186 1.23 -22.92 -3.62
C ASP A 186 0.69 -21.52 -3.94
N SER A 187 0.80 -20.59 -2.98
CA SER A 187 0.34 -19.22 -3.17
C SER A 187 1.11 -18.48 -4.26
N LEU A 188 2.43 -18.68 -4.34
CA LEU A 188 3.27 -18.15 -5.41
C LEU A 188 2.92 -18.74 -6.78
N SER A 189 2.66 -20.06 -6.84
CA SER A 189 2.21 -20.71 -8.07
C SER A 189 0.89 -20.13 -8.55
N TYR A 190 -0.08 -19.94 -7.65
CA TYR A 190 -1.33 -19.27 -7.99
C TYR A 190 -1.11 -17.81 -8.42
N ALA A 191 -0.31 -17.03 -7.70
CA ALA A 191 -0.04 -15.64 -8.05
C ALA A 191 0.49 -15.49 -9.49
N ARG A 192 1.42 -16.37 -9.88
CA ARG A 192 1.96 -16.42 -11.25
C ARG A 192 0.89 -16.82 -12.28
N SER A 193 0.05 -17.80 -11.95
CA SER A 193 -1.06 -18.20 -12.81
C SER A 193 -2.10 -17.09 -12.98
N LEU A 194 -2.43 -16.36 -11.91
CA LEU A 194 -3.35 -15.21 -11.94
C LEU A 194 -2.80 -14.10 -12.83
N ALA A 195 -1.52 -13.75 -12.66
CA ALA A 195 -0.83 -12.76 -13.49
C ALA A 195 -0.77 -13.19 -14.96
N GLY A 196 -0.41 -14.45 -15.23
CA GLY A 196 -0.33 -15.00 -16.59
C GLY A 196 -1.70 -15.05 -17.29
N GLY A 197 -2.75 -15.40 -16.55
CA GLY A 197 -4.14 -15.32 -17.02
C GLY A 197 -4.52 -13.90 -17.39
N ALA A 198 -4.27 -12.93 -16.50
CA ALA A 198 -4.55 -11.52 -16.78
C ALA A 198 -3.74 -10.98 -17.97
N ALA A 199 -2.44 -11.32 -18.08
CA ALA A 199 -1.63 -10.94 -19.23
C ALA A 199 -2.19 -11.51 -20.55
N THR A 200 -2.63 -12.77 -20.53
CA THR A 200 -3.24 -13.41 -21.70
C THR A 200 -4.57 -12.74 -22.07
N ASP A 201 -5.39 -12.40 -21.08
CA ASP A 201 -6.67 -11.72 -21.30
C ASP A 201 -6.46 -10.31 -21.87
N ILE A 202 -5.51 -9.52 -21.36
CA ILE A 202 -5.20 -8.18 -21.91
C ILE A 202 -4.88 -8.25 -23.40
N ARG A 203 -4.19 -9.31 -23.86
CA ARG A 203 -3.84 -9.48 -25.28
C ARG A 203 -5.00 -9.99 -26.12
N SER A 204 -5.81 -10.87 -25.56
CA SER A 204 -6.91 -11.53 -26.27
C SER A 204 -8.17 -10.65 -26.32
N HIS A 205 -8.38 -9.87 -25.27
CA HIS A 205 -9.53 -8.98 -25.04
C HIS A 205 -9.04 -7.61 -24.54
N PRO A 206 -8.33 -6.83 -25.37
CA PRO A 206 -7.74 -5.56 -24.96
C PRO A 206 -8.77 -4.56 -24.37
N ASN A 207 -10.01 -4.62 -24.83
CA ASN A 207 -11.11 -3.79 -24.30
C ASN A 207 -12.09 -4.61 -23.44
N GLY A 208 -11.61 -5.70 -22.84
CA GLY A 208 -12.39 -6.56 -21.98
C GLY A 208 -12.92 -5.82 -20.75
N PRO A 209 -14.02 -6.32 -20.15
CA PRO A 209 -14.61 -5.73 -18.96
C PRO A 209 -13.60 -5.61 -17.81
N GLU A 210 -12.69 -6.59 -17.66
CA GLU A 210 -11.79 -6.65 -16.51
C GLU A 210 -10.64 -5.66 -16.64
N TYR A 211 -10.08 -5.52 -17.85
CA TYR A 211 -9.13 -4.45 -18.14
C TYR A 211 -9.78 -3.07 -17.97
N SER A 212 -10.98 -2.87 -18.51
CA SER A 212 -11.69 -1.60 -18.41
C SER A 212 -11.98 -1.21 -16.96
N THR A 213 -12.36 -2.19 -16.13
CA THR A 213 -12.66 -2.00 -14.72
C THR A 213 -11.41 -1.65 -13.93
N TYR A 214 -10.35 -2.45 -14.03
CA TYR A 214 -9.19 -2.30 -13.13
C TYR A 214 -8.05 -1.46 -13.68
N PHE A 215 -7.98 -1.22 -15.00
CA PHE A 215 -6.90 -0.46 -15.63
C PHE A 215 -7.34 0.46 -16.77
N GLY A 216 -8.66 0.62 -17.00
CA GLY A 216 -9.19 1.47 -18.07
C GLY A 216 -8.58 2.87 -18.08
N GLY A 217 -8.25 3.36 -19.28
CA GLY A 217 -7.57 4.65 -19.49
C GLY A 217 -6.04 4.59 -19.43
N ASN A 218 -5.44 3.42 -19.20
CA ASN A 218 -3.99 3.22 -19.26
C ASN A 218 -3.52 2.64 -20.59
N ASN A 219 -2.20 2.62 -20.76
CA ASN A 219 -1.56 1.89 -21.86
C ASN A 219 -1.62 0.37 -21.58
N GLN A 220 -2.14 -0.40 -22.52
CA GLN A 220 -2.30 -1.86 -22.37
C GLN A 220 -0.96 -2.60 -22.31
N ASP A 221 0.04 -2.19 -23.09
CA ASP A 221 1.36 -2.82 -23.11
C ASP A 221 2.06 -2.67 -21.76
N ASP A 222 1.95 -1.51 -21.12
CA ASP A 222 2.48 -1.27 -19.78
C ASP A 222 1.89 -2.23 -18.74
N ILE A 223 0.57 -2.38 -18.72
CA ILE A 223 -0.11 -3.24 -17.75
C ILE A 223 0.17 -4.71 -18.04
N TRP A 224 0.10 -5.10 -19.32
CA TRP A 224 0.47 -6.44 -19.76
C TRP A 224 1.89 -6.80 -19.33
N PHE A 225 2.86 -5.91 -19.56
CA PHE A 225 4.26 -6.15 -19.20
C PHE A 225 4.44 -6.25 -17.68
N GLY A 226 3.68 -5.46 -16.90
CA GLY A 226 3.62 -5.59 -15.44
C GLY A 226 3.19 -6.99 -15.00
N MET A 227 2.12 -7.53 -15.58
CA MET A 227 1.62 -8.88 -15.29
C MET A 227 2.58 -9.97 -15.77
N ASP A 228 3.15 -9.82 -16.97
CA ASP A 228 4.07 -10.79 -17.57
C ASP A 228 5.37 -10.95 -16.77
N LYS A 229 5.92 -9.83 -16.26
CA LYS A 229 7.05 -9.84 -15.32
C LYS A 229 6.80 -10.73 -14.10
N ILE A 230 5.59 -10.67 -13.55
CA ILE A 230 5.20 -11.47 -12.38
C ILE A 230 5.02 -12.93 -12.79
N ALA A 231 4.28 -13.19 -13.87
CA ALA A 231 3.98 -14.53 -14.35
C ALA A 231 5.24 -15.33 -14.70
N GLY A 232 6.16 -14.70 -15.44
CA GLY A 232 7.39 -15.32 -15.94
C GLY A 232 8.57 -15.27 -14.96
N ASP A 233 8.46 -14.56 -13.83
CA ASP A 233 9.58 -14.28 -12.92
C ASP A 233 10.81 -13.78 -13.67
N LEU A 234 10.58 -12.86 -14.61
CA LEU A 234 11.61 -12.42 -15.57
C LEU A 234 12.79 -11.79 -14.82
N ALA A 235 14.01 -11.92 -15.36
CA ALA A 235 15.20 -11.34 -14.74
C ALA A 235 15.10 -9.81 -14.53
N SER A 236 14.35 -9.11 -15.39
CA SER A 236 14.01 -7.68 -15.27
C SER A 236 13.20 -7.35 -14.01
N SER A 237 12.67 -8.36 -13.33
CA SER A 237 11.89 -8.24 -12.11
C SER A 237 12.76 -8.24 -10.85
N GLY A 238 14.08 -8.43 -10.98
CA GLY A 238 15.02 -8.45 -9.85
C GLY A 238 14.96 -9.72 -8.99
N THR A 239 15.80 -9.77 -7.96
CA THR A 239 15.85 -10.87 -6.99
C THR A 239 14.78 -10.70 -5.91
N ARG A 240 14.13 -11.78 -5.47
CA ARG A 240 13.07 -11.69 -4.44
C ARG A 240 13.14 -12.82 -3.44
N SER A 241 13.00 -12.50 -2.16
CA SER A 241 12.82 -13.51 -1.11
C SER A 241 11.44 -13.38 -0.50
N ILE A 242 10.79 -14.52 -0.21
CA ILE A 242 9.48 -14.57 0.46
C ILE A 242 9.66 -15.32 1.76
N PHE A 243 9.42 -14.63 2.88
CA PHE A 243 9.64 -15.11 4.23
C PHE A 243 8.31 -15.44 4.90
N CYS A 244 8.28 -16.52 5.69
CA CYS A 244 7.12 -16.92 6.52
C CYS A 244 7.26 -16.54 8.00
N SER A 245 8.40 -15.96 8.35
CA SER A 245 8.85 -15.69 9.70
C SER A 245 9.85 -14.55 9.67
N GLY A 246 9.94 -13.81 10.77
CA GLY A 246 10.68 -12.56 10.82
C GLY A 246 9.77 -11.39 10.51
N ASP A 247 10.01 -10.30 11.21
CA ASP A 247 9.26 -9.05 11.07
C ASP A 247 10.21 -7.87 11.37
N PRO A 248 11.24 -7.67 10.53
CA PRO A 248 12.22 -6.61 10.73
C PRO A 248 11.60 -5.20 10.72
N ALA A 249 10.40 -5.03 10.16
CA ALA A 249 9.65 -3.77 10.20
C ALA A 249 8.74 -3.63 11.44
N ASN A 250 8.58 -4.68 12.24
CA ASN A 250 7.68 -4.75 13.40
C ASN A 250 6.22 -4.41 13.06
N LEU A 251 5.71 -4.94 11.93
CA LEU A 251 4.36 -4.71 11.40
C LEU A 251 3.42 -5.92 11.53
N CYS A 252 3.96 -7.13 11.68
CA CYS A 252 3.22 -8.39 11.78
C CYS A 252 2.74 -8.71 13.21
N GLY A 253 2.66 -7.71 14.09
CA GLY A 253 2.17 -7.88 15.46
C GLY A 253 0.75 -8.46 15.53
N ALA A 254 0.43 -9.12 16.65
CA ALA A 254 -0.91 -9.64 16.87
C ALA A 254 -1.97 -8.52 16.75
N ASN A 255 -3.02 -8.76 15.96
CA ASN A 255 -4.08 -7.79 15.67
C ASN A 255 -3.62 -6.51 14.93
N SER A 256 -2.43 -6.50 14.30
CA SER A 256 -1.97 -5.33 13.54
C SER A 256 -2.83 -5.04 12.31
N GLY A 257 -3.57 -6.03 11.81
CA GLY A 257 -4.30 -5.95 10.55
C GLY A 257 -3.39 -6.02 9.32
N VAL A 258 -2.09 -6.29 9.47
CA VAL A 258 -1.18 -6.51 8.34
C VAL A 258 -1.17 -7.99 7.96
N ILE A 259 -1.44 -8.27 6.68
CA ILE A 259 -1.43 -9.62 6.11
C ILE A 259 -0.04 -9.98 5.60
N ALA A 260 0.58 -9.05 4.87
CA ALA A 260 1.90 -9.19 4.28
C ALA A 260 2.49 -7.81 4.05
N TYR A 261 3.79 -7.75 3.84
CA TYR A 261 4.44 -6.52 3.42
C TYR A 261 5.68 -6.76 2.55
N THR A 262 6.01 -5.78 1.70
CA THR A 262 7.15 -5.77 0.81
C THR A 262 8.11 -4.64 1.15
N LEU A 263 9.41 -4.96 1.22
CA LEU A 263 10.51 -4.03 1.24
C LEU A 263 11.21 -4.02 -0.12
N LEU A 264 11.40 -2.84 -0.70
CA LEU A 264 12.14 -2.70 -1.96
C LEU A 264 13.62 -2.48 -1.69
N ILE A 265 14.45 -3.16 -2.48
CA ILE A 265 15.88 -2.90 -2.53
C ILE A 265 16.23 -2.24 -3.83
N THR A 266 16.86 -1.08 -3.70
CA THR A 266 17.08 -0.19 -4.82
C THR A 266 18.55 0.16 -4.94
N GLN A 267 19.03 0.25 -6.18
CA GLN A 267 20.36 0.75 -6.47
C GLN A 267 20.26 1.76 -7.62
N ASN A 268 20.75 2.98 -7.38
CA ASN A 268 20.71 4.07 -8.36
C ASN A 268 19.29 4.32 -8.91
N GLY A 269 18.29 4.36 -8.02
CA GLY A 269 16.88 4.54 -8.40
C GLY A 269 16.20 3.34 -9.08
N ASN A 270 16.87 2.20 -9.25
CA ASN A 270 16.27 0.99 -9.84
C ASN A 270 15.98 -0.06 -8.77
N ILE A 271 14.83 -0.75 -8.87
CA ILE A 271 14.53 -1.92 -8.03
C ILE A 271 15.41 -3.08 -8.49
N ILE A 272 16.37 -3.49 -7.66
CA ILE A 272 17.27 -4.62 -7.93
C ILE A 272 16.88 -5.88 -7.13
N GLY A 273 16.00 -5.71 -6.14
CA GLY A 273 15.35 -6.81 -5.47
C GLY A 273 14.28 -6.38 -4.49
N SER A 274 13.71 -7.36 -3.80
CA SER A 274 12.67 -7.16 -2.81
C SER A 274 12.66 -8.28 -1.78
N ASP A 275 12.22 -7.96 -0.57
CA ASP A 275 11.93 -8.95 0.46
C ASP A 275 10.45 -8.84 0.83
N ILE A 276 9.72 -9.95 0.75
CA ILE A 276 8.30 -10.06 1.06
C ILE A 276 8.16 -10.86 2.34
N TYR A 277 7.45 -10.31 3.32
CA TYR A 277 7.22 -10.93 4.62
C TYR A 277 5.73 -11.23 4.77
N LEU A 278 5.40 -12.50 5.01
CA LEU A 278 4.04 -12.96 5.20
C LEU A 278 3.76 -13.09 6.70
N CYS A 279 2.80 -12.32 7.21
CA CYS A 279 2.44 -12.32 8.62
C CYS A 279 1.62 -13.57 8.98
N ASP A 280 1.48 -13.87 10.28
CA ASP A 280 0.69 -15.03 10.74
C ASP A 280 -0.75 -15.04 10.22
N PHE A 281 -1.35 -13.85 10.04
CA PHE A 281 -2.70 -13.70 9.50
C PHE A 281 -2.83 -14.31 8.09
N PHE A 282 -1.81 -14.18 7.24
CA PHE A 282 -1.78 -14.79 5.90
C PHE A 282 -2.00 -16.31 5.96
N PHE A 283 -1.33 -16.98 6.90
CA PHE A 283 -1.39 -18.43 7.04
C PHE A 283 -2.69 -18.92 7.70
N ASN A 284 -3.25 -18.13 8.60
CA ASN A 284 -4.34 -18.59 9.47
C ASN A 284 -5.73 -18.17 8.98
N SER A 285 -5.82 -17.04 8.27
CA SER A 285 -7.12 -16.36 8.06
C SER A 285 -7.42 -16.02 6.60
N VAL A 286 -6.41 -15.99 5.72
CA VAL A 286 -6.62 -15.69 4.29
C VAL A 286 -7.08 -16.95 3.55
N GLY A 287 -8.12 -16.80 2.72
CA GLY A 287 -8.71 -17.85 1.90
C GLY A 287 -7.75 -18.38 0.81
N THR A 288 -8.00 -19.59 0.32
CA THR A 288 -7.25 -20.14 -0.82
C THR A 288 -7.75 -19.56 -2.13
N THR A 289 -6.92 -19.48 -3.18
CA THR A 289 -7.35 -19.00 -4.51
C THR A 289 -8.62 -19.69 -5.05
N PRO A 290 -8.77 -21.03 -4.97
CA PRO A 290 -10.01 -21.69 -5.42
C PRO A 290 -11.27 -21.27 -4.67
N SER A 291 -11.15 -20.77 -3.44
CA SER A 291 -12.32 -20.35 -2.64
C SER A 291 -13.02 -19.12 -3.23
N VAL A 292 -12.35 -18.37 -4.11
CA VAL A 292 -12.93 -17.27 -4.89
C VAL A 292 -14.13 -17.71 -5.72
N CYS A 293 -14.14 -18.96 -6.21
CA CYS A 293 -15.26 -19.47 -6.99
C CYS A 293 -16.57 -19.49 -6.21
N GLN A 294 -16.54 -19.62 -4.89
CA GLN A 294 -17.72 -19.67 -4.04
C GLN A 294 -17.95 -18.37 -3.26
N ASN A 295 -16.87 -17.74 -2.81
CA ASN A 295 -16.93 -16.65 -1.83
C ASN A 295 -16.71 -15.26 -2.45
N GLY A 296 -16.43 -15.19 -3.75
CA GLY A 296 -16.04 -13.95 -4.41
C GLY A 296 -14.60 -13.55 -4.11
N TYR A 297 -14.16 -12.43 -4.70
CA TYR A 297 -12.76 -11.99 -4.64
C TYR A 297 -12.54 -10.59 -4.05
N ASP A 298 -13.61 -9.85 -3.75
CA ASP A 298 -13.53 -8.43 -3.45
C ASP A 298 -12.65 -8.10 -2.23
N SER A 299 -12.86 -8.81 -1.12
CA SER A 299 -12.07 -8.66 0.11
C SER A 299 -10.60 -9.03 -0.08
N THR A 300 -9.68 -8.23 0.47
CA THR A 300 -8.22 -8.49 0.49
C THR A 300 -7.84 -9.87 1.03
N THR A 301 -8.69 -10.45 1.88
CA THR A 301 -8.50 -11.77 2.51
C THR A 301 -8.99 -12.95 1.68
N SER A 302 -9.56 -12.71 0.49
CA SER A 302 -10.22 -13.76 -0.32
C SER A 302 -9.28 -14.84 -0.87
N SER A 303 -8.01 -14.50 -1.11
CA SER A 303 -7.08 -15.37 -1.82
C SER A 303 -5.62 -15.12 -1.44
N ARG A 304 -4.95 -16.14 -0.90
CA ARG A 304 -3.50 -16.14 -0.66
C ARG A 304 -2.69 -15.93 -1.93
N GLY A 305 -3.12 -16.53 -3.05
CA GLY A 305 -2.49 -16.27 -4.35
C GLY A 305 -2.70 -14.83 -4.81
N GLY A 306 -3.84 -14.24 -4.49
CA GLY A 306 -4.11 -12.81 -4.70
C GLY A 306 -3.21 -11.91 -3.85
N VAL A 307 -3.06 -12.20 -2.55
CA VAL A 307 -2.15 -11.46 -1.66
C VAL A 307 -0.71 -11.54 -2.17
N VAL A 308 -0.23 -12.71 -2.57
CA VAL A 308 1.12 -12.83 -3.14
C VAL A 308 1.23 -12.08 -4.48
N LEU A 309 0.19 -12.04 -5.31
CA LEU A 309 0.17 -11.22 -6.53
C LEU A 309 0.28 -9.72 -6.23
N HIS A 310 -0.43 -9.23 -5.21
CA HIS A 310 -0.33 -7.85 -4.73
C HIS A 310 1.12 -7.51 -4.30
N GLU A 311 1.73 -8.33 -3.44
CA GLU A 311 3.10 -8.08 -2.99
C GLU A 311 4.13 -8.18 -4.15
N LEU A 312 3.88 -9.09 -5.11
CA LEU A 312 4.73 -9.18 -6.31
C LEU A 312 4.59 -7.97 -7.24
N SER A 313 3.45 -7.27 -7.28
CA SER A 313 3.34 -6.05 -8.08
C SER A 313 4.18 -4.91 -7.49
N HIS A 314 4.28 -4.83 -6.15
CA HIS A 314 5.25 -3.94 -5.50
C HIS A 314 6.67 -4.29 -5.93
N ALA A 315 7.04 -5.56 -5.76
CA ALA A 315 8.39 -6.06 -6.03
C ALA A 315 8.85 -5.86 -7.48
N THR A 316 7.94 -5.99 -8.45
CA THR A 316 8.28 -6.01 -9.88
C THR A 316 8.01 -4.71 -10.61
N SER A 317 7.02 -3.95 -10.14
CA SER A 317 6.50 -2.78 -10.86
C SER A 317 6.41 -1.55 -9.97
N GLY A 318 6.83 -1.63 -8.71
CA GLY A 318 6.89 -0.49 -7.80
C GLY A 318 5.53 0.11 -7.48
N THR A 319 4.44 -0.67 -7.61
CA THR A 319 3.07 -0.22 -7.32
C THR A 319 2.95 0.24 -5.86
N ASN A 320 2.09 1.21 -5.58
CA ASN A 320 1.71 1.73 -4.25
C ASN A 320 0.47 1.02 -3.69
N ASP A 321 0.17 1.34 -2.43
CA ASP A 321 -1.07 0.99 -1.74
C ASP A 321 -1.98 2.21 -1.64
N ILE A 322 -2.75 2.44 -2.70
CA ILE A 322 -3.59 3.63 -2.86
C ILE A 322 -4.98 3.39 -2.29
N ALA A 323 -5.57 2.24 -2.60
CA ALA A 323 -6.83 1.80 -2.06
C ALA A 323 -6.87 0.27 -1.99
N TYR A 324 -7.67 -0.24 -1.06
CA TYR A 324 -7.86 -1.66 -0.83
C TYR A 324 -9.30 -2.08 -1.06
N GLY A 325 -9.49 -3.32 -1.53
CA GLY A 325 -10.78 -3.88 -1.89
C GLY A 325 -11.12 -3.61 -3.34
N CYS A 326 -11.55 -4.64 -4.07
CA CYS A 326 -11.68 -4.55 -5.53
C CYS A 326 -12.69 -3.50 -5.98
N SER A 327 -13.78 -3.36 -5.23
CA SER A 327 -14.78 -2.32 -5.42
C SER A 327 -14.17 -0.91 -5.35
N ALA A 328 -13.39 -0.61 -4.30
CA ALA A 328 -12.73 0.69 -4.16
C ALA A 328 -11.68 0.91 -5.26
N CYS A 329 -10.88 -0.11 -5.57
CA CYS A 329 -9.85 -0.08 -6.61
C CYS A 329 -10.39 0.19 -8.02
N ALA A 330 -11.59 -0.31 -8.33
CA ALA A 330 -12.25 -0.10 -9.61
C ALA A 330 -12.65 1.38 -9.85
N ARG A 331 -12.73 2.18 -8.79
CA ARG A 331 -13.16 3.60 -8.84
C ARG A 331 -12.01 4.60 -8.80
N LEU A 332 -10.77 4.13 -8.73
CA LEU A 332 -9.57 4.96 -8.79
C LEU A 332 -9.45 5.69 -10.14
N SER A 333 -8.68 6.78 -10.16
CA SER A 333 -8.29 7.44 -11.41
C SER A 333 -7.44 6.51 -12.29
N PRO A 334 -7.33 6.70 -13.62
CA PRO A 334 -6.49 5.84 -14.45
C PRO A 334 -5.04 5.74 -13.96
N GLY A 335 -4.42 6.87 -13.58
CA GLY A 335 -3.06 6.88 -13.05
C GLY A 335 -2.94 6.07 -11.76
N ASP A 336 -3.89 6.22 -10.86
CA ASP A 336 -3.93 5.48 -9.59
C ASP A 336 -4.19 3.99 -9.80
N LYS A 337 -5.06 3.62 -10.75
CA LYS A 337 -5.31 2.23 -11.13
C LYS A 337 -4.02 1.51 -11.54
N ARG A 338 -3.20 2.14 -12.40
CA ARG A 338 -1.89 1.62 -12.81
C ARG A 338 -0.91 1.56 -11.64
N ALA A 339 -0.97 2.53 -10.74
CA ALA A 339 -0.05 2.62 -9.63
C ALA A 339 -0.46 1.74 -8.43
N ASN A 340 -1.70 1.25 -8.32
CA ASN A 340 -2.19 0.53 -7.15
C ASN A 340 -1.96 -0.99 -7.24
N ALA A 341 -1.39 -1.59 -6.21
CA ALA A 341 -1.10 -3.02 -6.16
C ALA A 341 -2.38 -3.88 -6.16
N ASP A 342 -3.41 -3.44 -5.46
CA ASP A 342 -4.65 -4.20 -5.34
C ASP A 342 -5.44 -4.22 -6.66
N ASN A 343 -5.22 -3.28 -7.60
CA ASN A 343 -5.75 -3.38 -8.97
C ASN A 343 -5.16 -4.59 -9.73
N TYR A 344 -3.88 -4.92 -9.53
CA TYR A 344 -3.27 -6.12 -10.12
C TYR A 344 -3.89 -7.39 -9.53
N ARG A 345 -4.02 -7.44 -8.21
CA ARG A 345 -4.68 -8.55 -7.50
C ARG A 345 -6.11 -8.74 -7.99
N CYS A 346 -6.91 -7.68 -8.03
CA CYS A 346 -8.32 -7.74 -8.38
C CYS A 346 -8.56 -8.15 -9.83
N MET A 347 -7.79 -7.63 -10.78
CA MET A 347 -7.88 -8.09 -12.17
C MET A 347 -7.52 -9.59 -12.29
N GLY A 348 -6.42 -10.03 -11.66
CA GLY A 348 -6.02 -11.44 -11.71
C GLY A 348 -7.09 -12.39 -11.14
N LEU A 349 -7.72 -12.01 -10.04
CA LEU A 349 -8.79 -12.80 -9.41
C LEU A 349 -10.11 -12.74 -10.20
N ALA A 350 -10.44 -11.61 -10.81
CA ALA A 350 -11.61 -11.50 -11.69
C ALA A 350 -11.46 -12.43 -12.91
N ILE A 351 -10.31 -12.38 -13.58
CA ILE A 351 -10.00 -13.28 -14.70
C ILE A 351 -10.04 -14.75 -14.28
N TYR A 352 -9.50 -15.08 -13.10
CA TYR A 352 -9.63 -16.44 -12.56
C TYR A 352 -11.10 -16.85 -12.37
N LYS A 353 -11.93 -15.93 -11.86
CA LYS A 353 -13.35 -16.16 -11.67
C LYS A 353 -14.08 -16.41 -12.99
N ASP A 354 -13.72 -15.69 -14.05
CA ASP A 354 -14.37 -15.78 -15.36
C ASP A 354 -14.04 -17.07 -16.12
N TYR A 355 -12.78 -17.53 -16.04
CA TYR A 355 -12.29 -18.62 -16.88
C TYR A 355 -12.11 -19.96 -16.15
N VAL A 356 -12.19 -20.00 -14.82
CA VAL A 356 -11.92 -21.22 -14.03
C VAL A 356 -13.12 -21.75 -13.24
N CYS A 357 -14.07 -20.91 -12.82
CA CYS A 357 -15.03 -21.25 -11.74
C CYS A 357 -16.37 -21.95 -12.14
#